data_AF-L9XB20-F1
#
_entry.id   AF-L9XB20-F1
#
_cell.length_a   1.000
_cell.length_b   1.000
_cell.length_c   1.000
_cell.angle_alpha   90.00
_cell.angle_beta   90.00
_cell.angle_gamma   90.00
#
_symmetry.space_group_name_H-M   'P 1'
#
loop_
_entity.id
_entity.type
_entity.pdbx_description
1 polymer ?
#
loop_
_entity_poly.entity_id
_entity_poly.type
_entity_poly.pdbx_seq_one_letter_code
_entity_poly.pdbx_strand_id
1 'polypeptide(L)' 'MSETPLEYQRDVLETVVDEAVSEGMTSEAEAEQLRDRVESLESMRSVDRLWDDLSQEYELLEPA' A
#
# COMPACT_ATOMS: atom_id res chain seq x y z
N MET A 1 24.79 -2.63 3.53
CA MET A 1 23.76 -3.60 3.94
C MET A 1 22.81 -3.70 2.77
N SER A 2 22.46 -4.90 2.33
CA SER A 2 21.36 -5.06 1.37
C SER A 2 20.05 -4.92 2.13
N GLU A 3 19.10 -4.22 1.55
CA GLU A 3 17.73 -4.09 2.05
C GLU A 3 17.11 -5.48 2.24
N THR A 4 16.37 -5.65 3.34
CA THR A 4 15.61 -6.87 3.57
C THR A 4 14.39 -6.90 2.64
N PRO A 5 13.85 -8.09 2.32
CA PRO A 5 12.64 -8.17 1.51
C PRO A 5 11.45 -7.37 2.08
N LEU A 6 11.37 -7.25 3.42
CA LEU A 6 10.31 -6.50 4.07
C LEU A 6 10.46 -4.99 3.89
N GLU A 7 11.68 -4.47 4.05
CA GLU A 7 11.99 -3.05 3.81
C GLU A 7 11.68 -2.69 2.35
N TYR A 8 12.14 -3.51 1.40
CA TYR A 8 11.84 -3.31 -0.03
C TYR A 8 10.34 -3.21 -0.30
N GLN A 9 9.54 -4.10 0.29
CA GLN A 9 8.10 -4.10 0.05
C GLN A 9 7.39 -2.91 0.69
N ARG A 10 7.86 -2.44 1.85
CA ARG A 10 7.33 -1.22 2.48
C ARG A 10 7.60 -0.01 1.59
N ASP A 11 8.80 0.12 1.04
CA ASP A 11 9.17 1.22 0.14
C ASP A 11 8.35 1.20 -1.16
N VAL A 12 8.09 0.02 -1.72
CA VAL A 12 7.21 -0.13 -2.89
C VAL A 12 5.78 0.31 -2.56
N LEU A 13 5.23 -0.11 -1.41
CA LEU A 13 3.89 0.30 -0.97
C LEU A 13 3.81 1.81 -0.74
N GLU A 14 4.81 2.42 -0.11
CA GLU A 14 4.87 3.89 0.06
C GLU A 14 4.88 4.62 -1.27
N THR A 15 5.68 4.14 -2.24
CA THR A 15 5.74 4.70 -3.59
C THR A 15 4.37 4.64 -4.28
N VAL A 16 3.65 3.53 -4.14
CA VAL A 16 2.31 3.35 -4.73
C VAL A 16 1.29 4.28 -4.08
N VAL A 17 1.36 4.49 -2.76
CA VAL A 17 0.50 5.46 -2.06
C VAL A 17 0.80 6.89 -2.53
N ASP A 18 2.07 7.25 -2.67
CA ASP A 18 2.47 8.57 -3.20
C ASP A 18 1.96 8.80 -4.63
N GLU A 19 2.08 7.80 -5.50
CA GLU A 19 1.58 7.85 -6.88
C GLU A 19 0.07 7.99 -6.92
N ALA A 20 -0.67 7.23 -6.10
CA ALA A 20 -2.13 7.31 -6.02
C ALA A 20 -2.62 8.72 -5.59
N VAL A 21 -1.91 9.40 -4.68
CA VAL A 21 -2.21 10.79 -4.31
C VAL A 21 -1.91 11.73 -5.48
N SER A 22 -0.75 11.56 -6.11
CA SER A 22 -0.31 12.38 -7.24
C SER A 22 -1.28 12.28 -8.44
N GLU A 23 -1.83 11.09 -8.70
CA GLU A 23 -2.80 10.86 -9.76
C GLU A 23 -4.25 11.21 -9.37
N GLY A 24 -4.48 11.59 -8.11
CA GLY A 24 -5.81 11.92 -7.60
C GLY A 24 -6.73 10.70 -7.46
N MET A 25 -6.17 9.50 -7.36
CA MET A 25 -6.90 8.26 -7.12
C MET A 25 -7.28 8.07 -5.64
N THR A 26 -6.56 8.72 -4.73
CA THR A 26 -6.84 8.71 -3.29
C THR A 26 -6.69 10.10 -2.67
N SER A 27 -7.38 10.37 -1.57
CA SER A 27 -7.23 11.63 -0.82
C SER A 27 -5.99 11.60 0.10
N GLU A 28 -5.49 12.78 0.49
CA GLU A 28 -4.37 12.88 1.45
C GLU A 28 -4.65 12.16 2.77
N ALA A 29 -5.90 12.21 3.27
CA ALA A 29 -6.29 11.57 4.53
C ALA A 29 -6.37 10.04 4.42
N GLU A 30 -6.75 9.50 3.25
CA GLU A 30 -6.71 8.07 2.98
C GLU A 30 -5.27 7.59 2.82
N ALA A 31 -4.43 8.39 2.13
CA ALA A 31 -3.01 8.10 1.99
C ALA A 31 -2.27 8.09 3.34
N GLU A 32 -2.58 9.00 4.26
CA GLU A 32 -1.99 9.00 5.61
C GLU A 32 -2.35 7.70 6.37
N GLN A 33 -3.61 7.27 6.31
CA GLN A 33 -4.04 5.99 6.89
C GLN A 33 -3.35 4.79 6.25
N LEU A 34 -3.09 4.83 4.93
CA LEU A 34 -2.35 3.78 4.24
C LEU A 34 -0.88 3.75 4.65
N ARG A 35 -0.22 4.93 4.81
CA ARG A 35 1.15 5.01 5.32
C ARG A 35 1.27 4.43 6.73
N ASP A 36 0.35 4.77 7.63
CA ASP A 36 0.30 4.19 8.98
C ASP A 36 0.20 2.65 8.95
N ARG A 37 -0.62 2.12 8.03
CA ARG A 37 -0.73 0.67 7.82
C ARG A 37 0.58 0.08 7.32
N VAL A 38 1.27 0.72 6.38
CA VAL A 38 2.56 0.27 5.83
C VAL A 38 3.66 0.25 6.91
N GLU A 39 3.75 1.30 7.73
CA GLU A 39 4.70 1.37 8.84
C GLU A 39 4.51 0.22 9.85
N SER A 40 3.27 -0.22 10.04
CA SER A 40 2.91 -1.31 10.95
C SER A 40 3.24 -2.73 10.43
N LEU A 41 3.74 -2.89 9.20
CA LEU A 41 3.92 -4.21 8.57
C LEU A 41 5.13 -4.98 9.10
N GLU A 42 4.96 -5.84 10.10
CA GLU A 42 6.10 -6.55 10.73
C GLU A 42 6.58 -7.81 9.97
N SER A 43 5.93 -8.18 8.87
CA SER A 43 6.28 -9.40 8.12
C SER A 43 5.80 -9.38 6.67
N MET A 44 6.42 -10.20 5.82
CA MET A 44 5.95 -10.42 4.43
C MET A 44 4.50 -10.91 4.37
N ARG A 45 4.04 -11.72 5.33
CA ARG A 45 2.65 -12.15 5.38
C ARG A 45 1.68 -10.98 5.63
N SER A 46 2.11 -9.95 6.35
CA SER A 46 1.30 -8.76 6.55
C SER A 46 1.27 -7.89 5.30
N VAL A 47 2.38 -7.82 4.55
CA VAL A 47 2.47 -7.18 3.24
C VAL A 47 1.48 -7.84 2.27
N ASP A 48 1.53 -9.18 2.15
CA ASP A 48 0.66 -9.93 1.25
C ASP A 48 -0.83 -9.64 1.52
N ARG A 49 -1.23 -9.60 2.79
CA ARG A 49 -2.62 -9.26 3.17
C ARG A 49 -3.00 -7.84 2.80
N LEU A 50 -2.08 -6.88 2.96
CA LEU A 50 -2.38 -5.49 2.58
C LEU A 50 -2.58 -5.38 1.07
N TRP A 51 -1.78 -6.07 0.27
CA TRP A 51 -1.99 -6.14 -1.17
C TRP A 51 -3.34 -6.77 -1.53
N ASP A 52 -3.72 -7.87 -0.86
CA ASP A 52 -5.03 -8.51 -1.05
C ASP A 52 -6.20 -7.57 -0.70
N ASP A 53 -6.08 -6.81 0.40
CA ASP A 53 -7.08 -5.83 0.82
C ASP A 53 -7.22 -4.72 -0.24
N LEU A 54 -6.11 -4.12 -0.66
CA LEU A 54 -6.09 -3.05 -1.67
C LEU A 54 -6.64 -3.52 -3.02
N SER A 55 -6.30 -4.74 -3.43
CA SER A 55 -6.76 -5.32 -4.70
C SER A 55 -8.28 -5.54 -4.69
N GLN A 56 -8.83 -6.03 -3.57
CA GLN A 56 -10.28 -6.20 -3.42
C GLN A 56 -11.02 -4.86 -3.42
N GLU A 57 -10.47 -3.83 -2.78
CA GLU A 57 -11.04 -2.48 -2.83
C GLU A 57 -11.08 -1.94 -4.27
N TYR A 58 -10.07 -2.22 -5.10
CA TYR A 58 -10.03 -1.84 -6.51
C TYR A 58 -11.01 -2.64 -7.37
N GLU A 59 -11.08 -3.97 -7.22
CA GLU A 59 -12.03 -4.82 -7.96
C GLU A 59 -13.49 -4.43 -7.71
N LEU A 60 -13.82 -3.97 -6.50
CA LEU A 60 -15.15 -3.45 -6.18
C LEU A 60 -15.48 -2.12 -6.88
N LEU A 61 -14.47 -1.40 -7.36
CA LEU A 61 -14.61 -0.13 -8.07
C LEU A 61 -14.65 -0.30 -9.59
N GLU A 62 -14.23 -1.45 -10.13
CA GLU A 62 -14.36 -1.77 -11.56
C GLU A 62 -15.77 -2.26 -11.89
N PRO A 63 -16.51 -1.60 -12.81
CA PRO A 63 -17.80 -2.11 -13.27
C PRO A 63 -17.60 -3.36 -14.14
N ALA A 64 -18.34 -4.42 -13.80
CA ALA A 64 -18.37 -5.71 -14.49
C ALA A 64 -18.71 -5.64 -15.99
#